data_AF-A0A2V7UXL2-F1
#
_entry.id   AF-A0A2V7UXL2-F1
#
_cell.length_a   1.000
_cell.length_b   1.000
_cell.length_c   1.000
_cell.angle_alpha   90.00
_cell.angle_beta   90.00
_cell.angle_gamma   90.00
#
_symmetry.space_group_name_H-M   'P 1'
#
loop_
_entity.id
_entity.type
_entity.pdbx_description
1 polymer ?
#
loop_
_entity_poly.entity_id
_entity_poly.type
_entity_poly.pdbx_seq_one_letter_code
_entity_poly.pdbx_strand_id
1 'polypeptide(L)'
;MGSFLGGSAYAMSRDIAEGYVLLSAAVLKSFTSAELSQLRQQLEKVQREIRADQPPIDDIQAIQRRGRKISRISSALLVLDMLRKR
;
A
#
# COMPACT_ATOMS: atom_id res chain seq x y z
N MET A 1 -3.08 15.81 -12.63
CA MET A 1 -2.15 14.76 -12.20
C MET A 1 -2.22 14.67 -10.69
N GLY A 2 -2.32 13.45 -10.17
CA GLY A 2 -2.38 13.22 -8.73
C GLY A 2 -0.97 13.35 -8.15
N SER A 3 -0.81 14.08 -7.05
CA SER A 3 0.47 14.12 -6.35
C SER A 3 0.56 12.93 -5.41
N PHE A 4 1.60 12.10 -5.56
CA PHE A 4 1.88 11.05 -4.58
C PHE A 4 2.24 11.68 -3.23
N LEU A 5 1.55 11.29 -2.16
CA LEU A 5 1.96 11.64 -0.80
C LEU A 5 3.36 11.07 -0.55
N GLY A 6 4.22 11.85 0.11
CA GLY A 6 5.65 11.50 0.26
C GLY A 6 6.49 11.66 -1.02
N GLY A 7 5.92 12.23 -2.09
CA GLY A 7 6.64 12.62 -3.31
C GLY A 7 6.89 11.51 -4.34
N SER A 8 6.55 10.25 -4.04
CA SER A 8 6.64 9.15 -5.00
C SER A 8 5.64 8.02 -4.69
N ALA A 9 5.30 7.21 -5.69
CA ALA A 9 4.45 6.03 -5.52
C ALA A 9 5.00 5.03 -4.48
N TYR A 10 6.33 4.94 -4.37
CA TYR A 10 6.99 4.08 -3.39
C TYR A 10 6.90 4.65 -1.97
N ALA A 11 7.14 5.96 -1.80
CA ALA A 11 6.97 6.61 -0.50
C ALA A 11 5.52 6.45 0.01
N MET A 12 4.55 6.72 -0.87
CA MET A 12 3.13 6.54 -0.56
C MET A 12 2.78 5.09 -0.18
N SER A 13 3.34 4.08 -0.87
CA SER A 13 3.07 2.67 -0.52
C SER A 13 3.68 2.27 0.82
N ARG A 14 4.83 2.83 1.21
CA ARG A 14 5.41 2.67 2.55
C ARG A 14 4.55 3.34 3.62
N ASP A 15 4.08 4.57 3.36
CA ASP A 15 3.19 5.29 4.28
C ASP A 15 1.87 4.55 4.51
N ILE A 16 1.31 3.94 3.47
CA ILE A 16 0.13 3.07 3.57
C ILE A 16 0.41 1.84 4.44
N ALA A 17 1.57 1.20 4.25
CA ALA A 17 1.96 0.02 5.03
C ALA A 17 2.09 0.35 6.52
N GLU A 18 2.77 1.45 6.85
CA GLU A 18 2.93 1.92 8.23
C GLU A 18 1.62 2.45 8.83
N GLY A 19 0.68 2.88 7.99
CA GLY A 19 -0.64 3.36 8.39
C GLY A 19 -0.73 4.87 8.55
N TYR A 20 0.22 5.63 7.99
CA TYR A 20 0.16 7.09 7.91
C TYR A 20 -0.84 7.58 6.87
N VAL A 21 -1.11 6.75 5.84
CA VAL A 21 -2.05 7.05 4.76
C VAL A 21 -3.10 5.95 4.67
N LEU A 22 -4.37 6.33 4.72
CA LEU A 22 -5.48 5.46 4.38
C LEU A 22 -5.92 5.73 2.94
N LEU A 23 -5.81 4.73 2.07
CA LEU A 23 -6.19 4.88 0.67
C LEU A 23 -7.71 4.85 0.50
N SER A 24 -8.26 5.81 -0.24
CA SER A 24 -9.68 5.88 -0.58
C SER A 24 -9.88 6.39 -2.00
N ALA A 25 -11.06 6.17 -2.57
CA ALA A 25 -11.40 6.67 -3.90
C ALA A 25 -11.29 8.20 -4.01
N ALA A 26 -11.54 8.94 -2.92
CA ALA A 26 -11.41 10.39 -2.90
C ALA A 26 -9.96 10.84 -3.08
N VAL A 27 -9.01 10.18 -2.41
CA VAL A 27 -7.57 10.45 -2.53
C VAL A 27 -7.08 10.22 -3.96
N LEU A 28 -7.64 9.21 -4.62
CA LEU A 28 -7.22 8.75 -5.94
C LEU A 28 -7.92 9.46 -7.11
N LYS A 29 -8.90 10.32 -6.86
CA LYS A 29 -9.75 10.93 -7.90
C LYS A 29 -8.96 11.73 -8.95
N SER A 30 -7.84 12.34 -8.56
CA SER A 30 -7.00 13.19 -9.42
C SER A 30 -5.90 12.42 -10.16
N PHE A 31 -5.76 11.12 -9.88
CA PHE A 31 -4.72 10.27 -10.45
C PHE A 31 -5.13 9.77 -11.82
N THR A 32 -4.15 9.72 -12.73
CA THR A 32 -4.28 9.11 -14.05
C THR A 32 -4.17 7.59 -13.95
N SER A 33 -4.63 6.88 -14.98
CA SER A 33 -4.51 5.41 -15.05
C SER A 33 -3.05 4.92 -14.93
N ALA A 34 -2.10 5.69 -15.49
CA ALA A 34 -0.68 5.40 -15.37
C ALA A 34 -0.18 5.52 -13.92
N GLU A 35 -0.55 6.61 -13.22
CA GLU A 35 -0.18 6.83 -11.82
C GLU A 35 -0.82 5.76 -10.90
N LEU A 36 -2.07 5.36 -11.16
CA LEU A 36 -2.74 4.28 -10.42
C LEU A 36 -2.03 2.93 -10.62
N SER A 37 -1.63 2.63 -11.86
CA SER A 37 -0.87 1.42 -12.18
C SER A 37 0.51 1.43 -11.51
N GLN A 38 1.18 2.58 -11.48
CA GLN A 38 2.45 2.77 -10.78
C GLN A 38 2.31 2.55 -9.27
N LEU A 39 1.27 3.11 -8.64
CA LEU A 39 1.00 2.89 -7.21
C LEU A 39 0.74 1.42 -6.90
N ARG A 40 -0.05 0.73 -7.75
CA ARG A 40 -0.32 -0.70 -7.60
C ARG A 40 0.99 -1.52 -7.61
N GLN A 41 1.85 -1.28 -8.60
CA GLN A 41 3.13 -1.99 -8.72
C GLN A 41 4.00 -1.79 -7.47
N GLN A 42 4.04 -0.57 -6.92
CA GLN A 42 4.80 -0.29 -5.70
C GLN A 42 4.17 -0.92 -4.45
N LEU A 43 2.84 -0.97 -4.35
CA LEU A 43 2.14 -1.69 -3.27
C LEU A 43 2.44 -3.20 -3.32
N GLU A 44 2.40 -3.82 -4.50
CA GLU A 44 2.72 -5.24 -4.69
C GLU A 44 4.21 -5.52 -4.38
N LYS A 45 5.11 -4.60 -4.73
CA LYS A 45 6.53 -4.68 -4.34
C LYS A 45 6.69 -4.64 -2.81
N VAL A 46 6.13 -3.63 -2.14
CA VAL A 46 6.22 -3.48 -0.68
C VAL A 46 5.56 -4.65 0.04
N GLN A 47 4.45 -5.19 -0.48
CA GLN A 47 3.82 -6.39 0.09
C GLN A 47 4.76 -7.60 0.06
N ARG A 48 5.47 -7.81 -1.06
CA ARG A 48 6.47 -8.89 -1.18
C ARG A 48 7.63 -8.69 -0.21
N GLU A 49 8.16 -7.47 -0.10
CA GLU A 49 9.23 -7.12 0.85
C GLU A 49 8.82 -7.45 2.30
N ILE A 50 7.63 -6.99 2.72
CA ILE A 50 7.10 -7.26 4.07
C ILE A 50 6.86 -8.75 4.30
N ARG A 51 6.44 -9.48 3.26
CA ARG A 51 6.26 -10.93 3.36
C ARG A 51 7.59 -11.67 3.49
N ALA A 52 8.63 -11.20 2.80
CA ALA A 52 9.97 -11.77 2.87
C ALA A 52 10.65 -11.50 4.23
N ASP A 53 10.34 -10.37 4.86
CA ASP A 53 10.77 -10.06 6.23
C ASP A 53 10.01 -10.95 7.24
N GLN A 54 10.63 -12.07 7.63
CA GLN A 54 10.07 -13.02 8.57
C GLN A 54 10.68 -12.79 9.97
N PRO A 55 9.90 -12.26 10.93
CA PRO A 55 10.38 -12.10 12.29
C PRO A 55 10.53 -13.47 13.00
N PRO A 56 11.32 -13.53 14.08
CA PRO A 56 11.35 -14.68 14.98
C PRO A 56 9.96 -15.07 15.48
N ILE A 57 9.72 -16.38 15.65
CA ILE A 57 8.40 -16.93 15.99
C ILE A 57 7.93 -16.50 17.38
N ASP A 58 8.87 -16.26 18.29
CA ASP A 58 8.65 -15.78 19.66
C ASP A 58 8.42 -14.26 19.75
N ASP A 59 8.77 -13.48 18.71
CA ASP A 59 8.44 -12.06 18.63
C ASP A 59 7.00 -11.85 18.12
N ILE A 60 6.05 -12.13 19.00
CA ILE A 60 4.60 -11.97 18.75
C ILE A 60 4.29 -10.53 18.29
N GLN A 61 4.98 -9.53 18.85
CA GLN A 61 4.72 -8.14 18.50
C GLN A 61 5.14 -7.84 17.07
N ALA A 62 6.30 -8.33 16.62
CA ALA A 62 6.76 -8.17 15.24
C ALA A 62 5.83 -8.89 14.25
N ILE A 63 5.38 -10.10 14.59
CA ILE A 63 4.39 -10.86 13.80
C ILE A 63 3.11 -10.05 13.63
N GLN A 64 2.57 -9.51 14.71
CA GLN A 64 1.36 -8.69 14.67
C GLN A 64 1.57 -7.39 13.87
N ARG A 65 2.71 -6.70 14.05
CA ARG A 65 3.06 -5.51 13.27
C ARG A 65 3.06 -5.83 11.78
N ARG A 66 3.74 -6.90 11.38
CA ARG A 66 3.78 -7.38 9.99
C ARG A 66 2.39 -7.69 9.45
N GLY A 67 1.56 -8.39 10.23
CA GLY A 67 0.17 -8.69 9.87
C GLY A 67 -0.66 -7.43 9.59
N ARG A 68 -0.53 -6.39 10.42
CA ARG A 68 -1.19 -5.09 10.20
C ARG A 68 -0.74 -4.43 8.91
N LYS A 69 0.57 -4.41 8.62
CA LYS A 69 1.09 -3.84 7.37
C LYS A 69 0.53 -4.57 6.13
N ILE A 70 0.51 -5.90 6.17
CA ILE A 70 -0.05 -6.72 5.08
C ILE A 70 -1.54 -6.43 4.88
N SER A 71 -2.31 -6.35 5.97
CA SER A 71 -3.74 -6.05 5.92
C SER A 71 -4.02 -4.71 5.25
N ARG A 72 -3.30 -3.64 5.63
CA ARG A 72 -3.46 -2.31 5.02
C ARG A 72 -3.14 -2.30 3.54
N ILE A 73 -2.05 -2.94 3.12
CA ILE A 73 -1.70 -3.03 1.70
C ILE A 73 -2.77 -3.81 0.92
N SER A 74 -3.26 -4.92 1.46
CA SER A 74 -4.33 -5.70 0.82
C SER A 74 -5.60 -4.85 0.65
N SER A 75 -6.00 -4.09 1.67
CA SER A 75 -7.13 -3.16 1.56
C SER A 75 -6.91 -2.07 0.50
N ALA A 76 -5.70 -1.50 0.42
CA ALA A 76 -5.36 -0.51 -0.60
C ALA A 76 -5.43 -1.07 -2.03
N LEU A 77 -4.94 -2.31 -2.24
CA LEU A 77 -5.04 -2.98 -3.54
C LEU A 77 -6.50 -3.21 -3.95
N LEU A 78 -7.38 -3.58 -3.01
CA LEU A 78 -8.81 -3.71 -3.28
C LEU A 78 -9.45 -2.40 -3.73
N VAL A 79 -9.08 -1.26 -3.12
CA VAL A 79 -9.55 0.07 -3.55
C VAL A 79 -9.13 0.38 -4.99
N LEU A 80 -7.88 0.07 -5.34
CA LEU A 80 -7.38 0.24 -6.72
C LEU A 80 -8.11 -0.66 -7.72
N ASP A 81 -8.37 -1.92 -7.35
CA ASP A 81 -9.14 -2.85 -8.18
C ASP A 81 -10.57 -2.39 -8.41
N MET A 82 -11.22 -1.81 -7.39
CA MET A 82 -12.56 -1.25 -7.51
C MET A 82 -12.61 -0.05 -8.45
N LEU A 83 -11.58 0.81 -8.44
CA LEU A 83 -11.50 1.96 -9.35
C LEU A 83 -11.25 1.56 -10.80
N ARG A 84 -10.48 0.49 -11.05
CA ARG A 84 -10.21 0.00 -12.42
C ARG A 84 -11.43 -0.59 -13.10
N LYS A 85 -12.40 -1.10 -12.33
CA LYS A 85 -13.63 -1.71 -12.86
C LYS A 85 -14.73 -0.69 -13.21
N ARG A 86 -14.54 0.59 -12.89
CA ARG A 86 -15.45 1.69 -13.24
C ARG A 86 -14.98 2.39 -14.50
#